data_AF-A0ABD1C2W3-F1
#
_entry.id   AF-A0ABD1C2W3-F1
#
_cell.length_a   1.000
_cell.length_b   1.000
_cell.length_c   1.000
_cell.angle_alpha   90.00
_cell.angle_beta   90.00
_cell.angle_gamma   90.00
#
_symmetry.space_group_name_H-M   'P 1'
#
loop_
_entity.id
_entity.type
_entity.pdbx_description
1 polymer ?
#
loop_
_entity_poly.entity_id
_entity_poly.type
_entity_poly.pdbx_seq_one_letter_code
_entity_poly.pdbx_strand_id
1 'polypeptide(L)'
;MIPAEICHPSMALIDSLNDQMMQDALDTIDERRDQILIHLQNYQQPTARYYNSKIKNRPLKVDDLILRRVFENTKEEEDGKLGTNWKGPYQVT
;
A
#
# COMPACT_ATOMS: atom_id res chain seq x y z
N MET A 1 -10.83 -25.38 57.29
CA MET A 1 -9.82 -25.03 56.28
C MET A 1 -10.44 -23.97 55.38
N ILE A 2 -10.08 -22.71 55.58
CA ILE A 2 -10.64 -21.56 54.83
C ILE A 2 -9.73 -21.35 53.61
N PRO A 3 -10.25 -21.15 52.39
CA PRO A 3 -9.41 -20.98 51.22
C PRO A 3 -8.70 -19.62 51.26
N ALA A 4 -7.46 -19.61 50.77
CA ALA A 4 -6.60 -18.44 50.70
C ALA A 4 -7.30 -17.29 49.95
N GLU A 5 -7.28 -16.11 50.57
CA GLU A 5 -7.79 -14.89 49.98
C GLU A 5 -7.14 -14.63 48.62
N ILE A 6 -7.97 -14.41 47.60
CA ILE A 6 -7.54 -13.84 46.34
C ILE A 6 -7.19 -12.37 46.66
N CYS A 7 -5.91 -12.13 46.96
CA CYS A 7 -5.36 -10.80 47.17
C CYS A 7 -5.51 -10.04 45.84
N HIS A 8 -6.48 -9.13 45.79
CA HIS A 8 -6.66 -8.26 44.64
C HIS A 8 -5.46 -7.30 44.61
N PRO A 9 -4.70 -7.22 43.51
CA PRO A 9 -3.52 -6.36 43.46
C PRO A 9 -3.93 -4.91 43.71
N SER A 10 -3.14 -4.23 44.54
CA SER A 10 -3.32 -2.81 44.83
C SER A 10 -3.29 -1.98 43.53
N MET A 11 -4.16 -0.97 43.44
CA MET A 11 -4.23 -0.06 42.29
C MET A 11 -2.86 0.49 41.89
N ALA A 12 -2.02 0.86 42.87
CA ALA A 12 -0.68 1.39 42.62
C ALA A 12 0.27 0.37 41.97
N LEU A 13 0.10 -0.93 42.26
CA LEU A 13 0.87 -1.98 41.61
C LEU A 13 0.44 -2.16 40.16
N ILE A 14 -0.88 -2.13 39.91
CA ILE A 14 -1.45 -2.20 38.57
C ILE A 14 -0.95 -1.02 37.72
N ASP A 15 -0.98 0.20 38.26
CA ASP A 15 -0.52 1.40 37.56
C ASP A 15 0.98 1.29 37.20
N SER A 16 1.82 0.86 38.15
CA SER A 16 3.25 0.69 37.88
C SER A 16 3.56 -0.36 36.81
N LEU A 17 2.77 -1.44 36.77
CA LEU A 17 2.91 -2.49 35.76
C LEU A 17 2.45 -1.98 34.38
N ASN A 18 1.37 -1.22 34.34
CA ASN A 18 0.87 -0.61 33.11
C ASN A 18 1.89 0.38 32.54
N ASP A 19 2.49 1.22 33.38
CA ASP A 19 3.53 2.17 32.97
C ASP A 19 4.74 1.46 32.37
N GLN A 20 5.19 0.38 33.01
CA GLN A 20 6.29 -0.43 32.50
C GLN A 20 5.95 -1.09 31.15
N MET A 21 4.77 -1.68 31.03
CA MET A 21 4.30 -2.26 29.76
C MET A 21 4.18 -1.21 28.66
N MET A 22 3.77 0.01 29.00
CA MET A 22 3.68 1.11 28.04
C MET A 22 5.08 1.54 27.58
N GLN A 23 6.05 1.62 28.48
CA GLN A 23 7.43 1.95 28.14
C GLN A 23 8.04 0.89 27.21
N ASP A 24 7.89 -0.39 27.54
CA ASP A 24 8.36 -1.51 26.69
C ASP A 24 7.69 -1.49 25.30
N ALA A 25 6.40 -1.13 25.25
CA ALA A 25 5.69 -0.99 23.98
C ALA A 25 6.27 0.16 23.16
N LEU A 26 6.52 1.33 23.77
CA LEU A 26 7.10 2.50 23.09
C LEU A 26 8.50 2.20 22.54
N ASP A 27 9.34 1.51 23.32
CA ASP A 27 10.69 1.15 22.93
C ASP A 27 10.72 0.22 21.69
N THR A 28 9.67 -0.58 21.47
CA THR A 28 9.58 -1.54 20.35
C THR A 28 8.79 -1.04 19.13
N ILE A 29 8.25 0.18 19.16
CA ILE A 29 7.40 0.70 18.07
C ILE A 29 8.17 0.76 16.74
N ASP A 30 9.39 1.29 16.76
CA ASP A 30 10.13 1.52 15.52
C ASP A 30 10.59 0.20 14.89
N GLU A 31 10.99 -0.77 15.70
CA GLU A 31 11.32 -2.13 15.24
C GLU A 31 10.13 -2.79 14.53
N ARG A 32 8.91 -2.63 15.08
CA ARG A 32 7.68 -3.14 14.46
C ARG A 32 7.37 -2.41 13.16
N ARG A 33 7.56 -1.09 13.09
CA ARG A 33 7.38 -0.31 11.87
C ARG A 33 8.33 -0.78 10.77
N ASP A 34 9.61 -0.95 11.09
CA ASP A 34 10.62 -1.43 10.15
C ASP A 34 10.27 -2.81 9.60
N GLN A 35 9.83 -3.73 10.47
CA GLN A 35 9.35 -5.05 10.04
C GLN A 35 8.18 -4.93 9.07
N ILE A 36 7.17 -4.11 9.38
CA ILE A 36 6.02 -3.88 8.49
C ILE A 36 6.47 -3.31 7.14
N LEU A 37 7.40 -2.35 7.14
CA LEU A 37 7.93 -1.76 5.90
C LEU A 37 8.67 -2.79 5.05
N ILE A 38 9.47 -3.67 5.66
CA ILE A 38 10.14 -4.77 4.95
C ILE A 38 9.10 -5.70 4.32
N HIS A 39 8.05 -6.07 5.06
CA HIS A 39 6.97 -6.89 4.51
C HIS A 39 6.27 -6.20 3.34
N LEU A 40 5.90 -4.94 3.50
CA LEU A 40 5.26 -4.13 2.45
C LEU A 40 6.12 -4.10 1.18
N GLN A 41 7.42 -3.86 1.35
CA GLN A 41 8.38 -3.85 0.25
C GLN A 41 8.48 -5.22 -0.42
N ASN A 42 8.55 -6.31 0.36
CA ASN A 42 8.62 -7.67 -0.17
C ASN A 42 7.36 -8.05 -0.97
N TYR A 43 6.19 -7.52 -0.62
CA TYR A 43 4.96 -7.73 -1.39
C TYR A 43 4.89 -6.87 -2.66
N GLN A 44 5.26 -5.59 -2.58
CA GLN A 44 5.07 -4.64 -3.67
C GLN A 44 6.19 -4.72 -4.72
N GLN A 45 7.45 -4.92 -4.31
CA GLN A 45 8.60 -4.87 -5.21
C GLN A 45 8.58 -5.94 -6.31
N PRO A 46 8.28 -7.23 -6.05
CA PRO A 46 8.25 -8.24 -7.11
C PRO A 46 7.22 -7.92 -8.19
N THR A 47 6.04 -7.47 -7.77
CA THR A 47 4.96 -7.04 -8.66
C THR A 47 5.41 -5.87 -9.53
N ALA A 48 5.97 -4.82 -8.92
CA ALA A 48 6.50 -3.66 -9.65
C ALA A 48 7.59 -4.07 -10.65
N ARG A 49 8.56 -4.90 -10.21
CA ARG A 49 9.64 -5.42 -11.07
C ARG A 49 9.11 -6.19 -12.28
N TYR A 50 8.13 -7.08 -12.06
CA TYR A 50 7.52 -7.86 -13.13
C TYR A 50 6.90 -6.98 -14.20
N TYR A 51 6.06 -6.02 -13.82
CA TYR A 51 5.42 -5.13 -14.81
C TYR A 51 6.42 -4.17 -15.45
N ASN A 52 7.33 -3.58 -14.67
CA ASN A 52 8.33 -2.65 -15.19
C ASN A 52 9.29 -3.32 -16.19
N SER A 53 9.65 -4.58 -15.98
CA SER A 53 10.50 -5.34 -16.92
C SER A 53 9.86 -5.53 -18.30
N LYS A 54 8.53 -5.42 -18.41
CA LYS A 54 7.80 -5.55 -19.68
C LYS A 54 7.63 -4.22 -20.41
N ILE A 55 7.93 -3.10 -19.75
CA ILE A 55 7.83 -1.78 -20.37
C ILE A 55 9.03 -1.60 -21.30
N LYS A 56 8.75 -1.45 -22.59
CA LYS A 56 9.77 -1.03 -23.56
C LYS A 56 9.84 0.48 -23.56
N ASN A 57 11.01 1.02 -23.22
CA ASN A 57 11.26 2.45 -23.32
C ASN A 57 11.11 2.88 -24.79
N ARG A 58 10.10 3.72 -25.07
CA ARG A 58 9.87 4.34 -26.37
C ARG A 58 9.84 5.85 -26.14
N PRO A 59 10.97 6.57 -26.34
CA PRO A 59 10.95 8.02 -26.26
C PRO A 59 10.03 8.56 -27.35
N LEU A 60 9.18 9.52 -26.99
CA LEU A 60 8.31 10.23 -27.91
C LEU A 60 8.97 11.54 -28.34
N LYS A 61 8.88 11.87 -29.62
CA LYS A 61 9.34 13.13 -30.19
C LYS A 61 8.14 13.98 -30.61
N VAL A 62 8.35 15.28 -30.71
CA VAL A 62 7.39 16.18 -31.38
C VAL A 62 7.11 15.63 -32.78
N ASP A 63 5.86 15.70 -33.19
CA ASP A 63 5.29 15.13 -34.42
C ASP A 63 5.07 13.60 -34.43
N ASP A 64 5.45 12.87 -33.37
CA ASP A 64 5.11 11.45 -33.28
C ASP A 64 3.59 11.24 -33.16
N LEU A 65 3.06 10.27 -33.92
CA LEU A 65 1.68 9.81 -33.78
C LEU A 65 1.56 8.67 -32.77
N ILE A 66 0.68 8.86 -31.78
CA ILE A 66 0.41 7.89 -30.72
C ILE A 66 -1.08 7.60 -30.57
N LEU A 67 -1.41 6.39 -30.13
CA LEU A 67 -2.75 6.02 -29.71
C LEU A 67 -2.87 6.16 -28.20
N ARG A 68 -3.98 6.70 -27.71
CA ARG A 68 -4.27 6.80 -26.28
C ARG A 68 -5.24 5.72 -25.86
N ARG A 69 -4.94 5.04 -24.75
CA ARG A 69 -5.85 4.02 -24.21
C ARG A 69 -7.13 4.70 -23.68
N VAL A 70 -8.27 4.12 -24.00
CA VAL A 70 -9.57 4.50 -23.45
C VAL A 70 -9.74 3.83 -22.10
N PHE A 71 -9.99 4.65 -21.09
CA PHE A 71 -10.44 4.25 -19.76
C PHE A 71 -11.95 4.48 -19.63
N GLU A 72 -12.58 3.85 -18.64
CA GLU A 72 -14.04 3.95 -18.43
C GLU A 72 -14.53 5.39 -18.32
N ASN A 73 -13.75 6.27 -17.68
CA ASN A 73 -14.05 7.70 -17.55
C ASN A 73 -13.84 8.52 -18.84
N THR A 74 -13.17 7.96 -19.86
CA THR A 74 -12.91 8.63 -21.15
C THR A 74 -13.69 8.02 -22.31
N LYS A 75 -14.47 6.99 -22.02
CA LYS A 75 -15.23 6.25 -23.01
C LYS A 75 -16.40 7.10 -23.50
N GLU A 76 -16.60 7.15 -24.81
CA GLU A 76 -17.77 7.81 -25.39
C GLU A 76 -18.99 6.90 -25.19
N GLU A 77 -20.12 7.48 -24.81
CA GLU A 77 -21.35 6.72 -24.52
C GLU A 77 -21.84 5.95 -25.75
N GLU A 78 -21.57 6.48 -26.95
CA GLU A 78 -21.92 5.88 -28.25
C GLU A 78 -21.08 4.63 -28.57
N ASP A 79 -19.87 4.50 -28.02
CA ASP A 79 -18.94 3.40 -28.35
C ASP A 79 -19.41 2.04 -27.79
N GLY A 80 -20.41 2.01 -26.90
CA GLY A 80 -21.02 0.79 -26.38
C GLY A 80 -20.00 -0.19 -25.77
N LYS A 81 -20.39 -1.44 -25.51
CA LYS A 81 -19.50 -2.44 -24.87
C LYS A 81 -18.34 -2.90 -25.78
N LEU A 82 -18.50 -2.76 -27.10
CA LEU A 82 -17.57 -3.27 -28.13
C LEU A 82 -16.74 -2.17 -28.80
N GLY A 83 -16.79 -0.94 -28.30
CA GLY A 83 -15.99 0.18 -28.80
C GLY A 83 -14.49 -0.05 -28.67
N THR A 84 -13.71 0.70 -29.46
CA THR A 84 -12.26 0.54 -29.52
C THR A 84 -11.62 0.99 -28.20
N ASN A 85 -10.69 0.19 -27.65
CA ASN A 85 -9.95 0.52 -26.42
C ASN A 85 -8.88 1.61 -26.62
N TRP A 86 -8.81 2.20 -27.81
CA TRP A 86 -7.80 3.16 -28.23
C TRP A 86 -8.49 4.32 -28.94
N LYS A 87 -8.26 5.54 -28.46
CA LYS A 87 -8.65 6.77 -29.14
C LYS A 87 -7.52 7.22 -30.05
N GLY A 88 -7.93 7.65 -31.25
CA GLY A 88 -7.28 8.52 -32.25
C GLY A 88 -5.74 8.49 -32.41
N PRO A 89 -5.22 8.81 -33.61
CA PRO A 89 -3.83 9.22 -33.73
C PRO A 89 -3.67 10.64 -33.17
N TYR A 90 -2.98 10.77 -32.03
CA TYR A 90 -2.59 12.05 -31.46
C TYR A 90 -1.16 12.37 -31.88
N GLN A 91 -0.94 13.60 -32.33
CA GLN A 91 0.39 14.13 -32.54
C GLN A 91 0.96 14.67 -31.22
N VAL A 92 2.20 14.33 -30.92
CA VAL A 92 2.94 14.92 -29.81
C VAL A 92 3.35 16.34 -30.19
N THR A 93 2.91 17.34 -29.43
CA THR A 93 3.22 18.77 -29.63
C THR A 93 4.30 19.25 -28.67
#